data_AF-A0A6A4NTS2-F1
#
_entry.id   AF-A0A6A4NTS2-F1
#
_cell.length_a   1.000
_cell.length_b   1.000
_cell.length_c   1.000
_cell.angle_alpha   90.00
_cell.angle_beta   90.00
_cell.angle_gamma   90.00
#
_symmetry.space_group_name_H-M   'P 1'
#
loop_
_entity.id
_entity.type
_entity.pdbx_description
1 polymer ?
#
loop_
_entity_poly.entity_id
_entity_poly.type
_entity_poly.pdbx_seq_one_letter_code
_entity_poly.pdbx_strand_id
1 'polypeptide(L)'
;MYALKEKLKELKSILRTWNKEKFGIIDTKIDSVSRTIHDLDLKGEATDLTDDEVLNRSNLWADLWQARSSKHNLIFQKSRSR
;
A
#
# COMPACT_ATOMS: atom_id res chain seq x y z
N MET A 1 -19.35 5.77 36.87
CA MET A 1 -18.37 4.87 36.21
C MET A 1 -18.14 5.31 34.77
N TYR A 2 -17.18 6.21 34.51
CA TYR A 2 -16.89 6.75 33.16
C TYR A 2 -15.50 6.37 32.61
N ALA A 3 -14.57 5.97 33.48
CA ALA A 3 -13.18 5.69 33.12
C ALA A 3 -13.03 4.58 32.04
N LEU A 4 -13.85 3.53 32.09
CA LEU A 4 -13.75 2.43 31.12
C LEU A 4 -14.19 2.86 29.71
N LYS A 5 -15.24 3.68 29.62
CA LYS A 5 -15.77 4.18 28.35
C LYS A 5 -14.78 5.14 27.68
N GLU A 6 -14.12 6.00 28.46
CA GLU A 6 -13.09 6.90 27.95
C GLU A 6 -11.84 6.15 27.48
N LYS A 7 -11.34 5.18 28.27
CA LYS A 7 -10.18 4.36 27.86
C LYS A 7 -10.45 3.55 26.58
N LEU A 8 -11.65 3.02 26.40
CA LEU A 8 -12.05 2.35 25.15
C LEU A 8 -12.11 3.32 23.96
N LYS A 9 -12.54 4.57 24.19
CA LYS A 9 -12.61 5.60 23.16
C LYS A 9 -11.21 6.02 22.71
N GLU A 10 -10.30 6.16 23.66
CA GLU A 10 -8.89 6.47 23.42
C GLU A 10 -8.18 5.35 22.67
N LEU A 11 -8.35 4.10 23.11
CA LEU A 11 -7.83 2.91 22.43
C LEU A 11 -8.34 2.81 20.98
N LYS A 12 -9.63 3.08 20.75
CA LYS A 12 -10.22 3.11 19.41
C LYS A 12 -9.64 4.21 18.53
N SER A 13 -9.31 5.37 19.11
CA SER A 13 -8.66 6.47 18.40
C SER A 13 -7.24 6.09 17.97
N ILE A 14 -6.45 5.54 18.91
CA ILE A 14 -5.08 5.07 18.65
C ILE A 14 -5.07 3.98 17.56
N LEU A 15 -6.00 3.02 17.64
CA LEU A 15 -6.15 1.98 16.62
C LEU A 15 -6.51 2.54 15.25
N ARG A 16 -7.35 3.58 15.17
CA ARG A 16 -7.69 4.24 13.90
C ARG A 16 -6.49 4.96 13.31
N THR A 17 -5.73 5.69 14.13
CA THR A 17 -4.50 6.36 13.70
C THR A 17 -3.48 5.34 13.22
N TRP A 18 -3.20 4.31 14.01
CA TRP A 18 -2.27 3.24 13.64
C TRP A 18 -2.69 2.52 12.35
N ASN A 19 -3.99 2.26 12.18
CA ASN A 19 -4.52 1.67 10.96
C ASN A 19 -4.35 2.63 9.75
N LYS A 20 -4.57 3.93 9.94
CA LYS A 20 -4.34 4.93 8.88
C LYS A 20 -2.86 5.07 8.53
N GLU A 21 -1.98 5.07 9.52
CA GLU A 21 -0.54 5.14 9.29
C GLU A 21 -0.05 3.87 8.60
N LYS A 22 -0.37 2.68 9.12
CA LYS A 22 0.11 1.43 8.52
C LYS A 22 -0.52 1.11 7.16
N PHE A 23 -1.83 1.27 6.99
CA PHE A 23 -2.50 0.94 5.73
C PHE A 23 -2.57 2.10 4.75
N GLY A 24 -2.70 3.33 5.24
CA GLY A 24 -2.60 4.51 4.38
C GLY A 24 -1.24 4.59 3.71
N ILE A 25 -0.15 4.25 4.41
CA ILE A 25 1.20 4.20 3.81
C ILE A 25 1.30 3.12 2.72
N ILE A 26 0.67 1.96 2.91
CA ILE A 26 0.64 0.89 1.90
C ILE A 26 -0.13 1.34 0.67
N ASP A 27 -1.28 1.97 0.85
CA ASP A 27 -2.09 2.49 -0.26
C ASP A 27 -1.39 3.62 -1.01
N THR A 28 -0.75 4.55 -0.29
CA THR A 28 0.05 5.60 -0.94
C THR A 28 1.26 5.03 -1.67
N LYS A 29 1.87 3.95 -1.16
CA LYS A 29 3.00 3.28 -1.81
C LYS A 29 2.57 2.54 -3.07
N ILE A 30 1.41 1.88 -3.04
CA ILE A 30 0.82 1.25 -4.23
C ILE A 30 0.53 2.30 -5.30
N ASP A 31 -0.05 3.45 -4.90
CA ASP A 31 -0.37 4.54 -5.81
C ASP A 31 0.88 5.20 -6.40
N SER A 32 1.91 5.44 -5.58
CA SER A 32 3.18 6.01 -6.06
C SER A 32 3.88 5.07 -7.04
N VAL A 33 3.99 3.77 -6.71
CA VAL A 33 4.62 2.78 -7.59
C VAL A 33 3.82 2.62 -8.89
N SER A 34 2.49 2.64 -8.82
CA SER A 34 1.63 2.57 -10.01
C SER A 34 1.80 3.79 -10.91
N ARG A 35 1.94 4.99 -10.35
CA ARG A 35 2.25 6.22 -11.12
C ARG A 35 3.63 6.15 -11.76
N THR A 36 4.66 5.67 -11.05
CA THR A 36 6.01 5.53 -11.60
C THR A 36 6.05 4.50 -12.74
N ILE A 37 5.31 3.38 -12.62
CA ILE A 37 5.18 2.40 -13.71
C ILE A 37 4.50 3.05 -14.91
N HIS A 38 3.41 3.79 -14.70
CA HIS A 38 2.69 4.46 -15.79
C HIS A 38 3.55 5.48 -16.52
N ASP A 39 4.34 6.27 -15.80
CA ASP A 39 5.28 7.24 -16.38
C ASP A 39 6.38 6.57 -17.20
N LEU A 40 6.90 5.43 -16.72
CA LEU A 40 7.87 4.62 -17.46
C LEU A 40 7.27 3.97 -18.71
N ASP A 41 6.01 3.53 -18.65
CA ASP A 41 5.31 2.98 -19.81
C ASP A 41 5.04 4.08 -20.87
N LEU A 42 4.61 5.28 -20.46
CA LEU A 42 4.47 6.44 -21.36
C LEU A 42 5.81 6.82 -21.99
N LYS A 43 6.90 6.79 -21.22
CA LYS A 43 8.25 7.05 -21.74
C LYS A 43 8.67 5.99 -22.76
N GLY A 44 8.29 4.73 -22.54
CA GLY A 44 8.55 3.63 -23.47
C GLY A 44 7.71 3.65 -24.74
N GLU A 45 6.53 4.26 -24.71
CA GLU A 45 5.74 4.53 -25.92
C GLU A 45 6.32 5.69 -26.74
N ALA A 46 6.95 6.67 -26.06
CA ALA A 46 7.52 7.84 -26.71
C ALA A 46 8.96 7.62 -27.24
N THR A 47 9.74 6.76 -26.59
CA THR A 47 11.15 6.48 -26.88
C THR A 47 11.50 5.04 -26.53
N ASP A 48 12.38 4.38 -27.30
CA ASP A 48 12.86 3.03 -26.95
C ASP A 48 13.48 3.04 -25.54
N LEU A 49 12.97 2.15 -24.68
CA LEU A 49 13.47 1.98 -23.31
C LEU A 49 14.83 1.28 -23.32
N THR A 50 15.72 1.75 -22.46
CA THR A 50 17.02 1.09 -22.24
C THR A 50 16.81 -0.22 -21.47
N ASP A 51 17.67 -1.23 -21.65
CA ASP A 51 17.59 -2.51 -20.90
C ASP A 51 17.50 -2.31 -19.37
N ASP A 52 18.21 -1.31 -18.82
CA ASP A 52 18.12 -0.94 -17.40
C ASP A 52 16.74 -0.43 -16.98
N GLU A 53 16.04 0.31 -17.85
CA GLU A 53 14.70 0.82 -17.58
C GLU A 53 13.65 -0.30 -17.66
N VAL A 54 13.85 -1.27 -18.56
CA VAL A 54 13.05 -2.49 -18.64
C VAL A 54 13.22 -3.34 -17.38
N LEU A 55 14.46 -3.50 -16.88
CA LEU A 55 14.74 -4.20 -15.64
C LEU A 55 14.12 -3.49 -14.44
N ASN A 56 14.24 -2.15 -14.38
CA ASN A 56 13.65 -1.34 -13.32
C ASN A 56 12.12 -1.43 -13.32
N ARG A 57 11.48 -1.42 -14.50
CA ARG A 57 10.04 -1.64 -14.63
C ARG A 57 9.62 -3.02 -14.09
N SER A 58 10.36 -4.07 -14.42
CA SER A 58 10.11 -5.42 -13.89
C SER A 58 10.18 -5.46 -12.36
N ASN A 59 11.18 -4.83 -11.77
CA ASN A 59 11.33 -4.72 -10.31
C ASN A 59 10.17 -3.93 -9.68
N LEU A 60 9.75 -2.82 -10.29
CA LEU A 60 8.60 -2.03 -9.82
C LEU A 60 7.29 -2.84 -9.87
N TRP A 61 7.09 -3.67 -10.90
CA TRP A 61 5.96 -4.60 -10.96
C TRP A 61 6.01 -5.67 -9.86
N ALA A 62 7.19 -6.22 -9.57
CA ALA A 62 7.37 -7.16 -8.47
C ALA A 62 7.05 -6.53 -7.10
N ASP A 63 7.53 -5.30 -6.87
CA ASP A 63 7.24 -4.52 -5.66
C ASP A 63 5.74 -4.21 -5.52
N LEU A 64 5.09 -3.84 -6.63
CA LEU A 64 3.65 -3.58 -6.66
C LEU A 64 2.85 -4.85 -6.33
N TRP A 65 3.27 -5.99 -6.89
CA TRP A 65 2.65 -7.28 -6.62
C TRP A 65 2.78 -7.67 -5.15
N GLN A 66 3.96 -7.52 -4.57
CA GLN A 66 4.20 -7.80 -3.15
C GLN A 66 3.37 -6.89 -2.24
N ALA A 67 3.27 -5.60 -2.56
CA ALA A 67 2.46 -4.65 -1.80
C ALA A 67 0.96 -4.98 -1.87
N ARG A 68 0.43 -5.30 -3.06
CA ARG A 68 -0.98 -5.72 -3.25
C ARG A 68 -1.29 -7.04 -2.55
N SER A 69 -0.42 -8.03 -2.68
CA SER A 69 -0.57 -9.33 -2.01
C SER A 69 -0.60 -9.16 -0.48
N SER A 70 0.30 -8.35 0.06
CA SER A 70 0.31 -8.03 1.51
C SER A 70 -0.99 -7.35 1.96
N LYS A 71 -1.53 -6.42 1.16
CA LYS A 71 -2.83 -5.78 1.43
C LYS A 71 -3.97 -6.82 1.42
N HIS A 72 -3.98 -7.72 0.44
CA HIS A 72 -5.01 -8.75 0.32
C HIS A 72 -5.00 -9.72 1.51
N ASN A 73 -3.83 -10.24 1.88
CA ASN A 73 -3.65 -11.10 3.05
C ASN A 73 -4.16 -10.43 4.33
N LEU A 74 -3.93 -9.14 4.47
CA LEU A 74 -4.38 -8.41 5.65
C LEU A 74 -5.90 -8.21 5.70
N ILE A 75 -6.54 -7.96 4.55
CA ILE A 75 -8.01 -7.93 4.46
C ILE A 75 -8.58 -9.30 4.84
N PHE A 76 -7.95 -10.38 4.38
CA PHE A 76 -8.33 -11.75 4.71
C PHE A 76 -8.16 -12.06 6.20
N GLN A 77 -7.08 -11.62 6.84
CA GLN A 77 -6.93 -11.74 8.29
C GLN A 77 -8.03 -10.99 9.05
N LYS A 78 -8.36 -9.76 8.61
CA LYS A 78 -9.43 -8.96 9.21
C LYS A 78 -10.81 -9.58 9.04
N SER A 79 -11.08 -10.27 7.93
CA SER A 79 -12.38 -10.93 7.71
C SER A 79 -12.56 -12.17 8.60
N ARG A 80 -11.46 -12.87 8.93
CA ARG A 80 -11.45 -14.07 9.79
C ARG A 80 -11.45 -13.77 11.29
N SER A 81 -11.24 -12.52 11.69
CA SER A 81 -11.34 -12.09 13.08
C SER A 81 -12.79 -11.77 13.51
N ARG A 82 -13.78 -12.18 12.70
CA ARG A 82 -15.22 -12.08 12.99
C ARG A 82 -15.71 -13.31 13.73
#